data_AF-A0A1J8Q3B0-F1
#
_entry.id   AF-A0A1J8Q3B0-F1
#
_cell.length_a   1.000
_cell.length_b   1.000
_cell.length_c   1.000
_cell.angle_alpha   90.00
_cell.angle_beta   90.00
_cell.angle_gamma   90.00
#
_symmetry.space_group_name_H-M   'P 1'
#
loop_
_entity.id
_entity.type
_entity.pdbx_description
1 polymer ?
#
loop_
_entity_poly.entity_id
_entity_poly.type
_entity_poly.pdbx_seq_one_letter_code
_entity_poly.pdbx_strand_id
1 'polypeptide(L)'
;MLDAFYHEHMHEEEEIRYLLEGCAFFDVREHHSERWIRCHTGVGDLLVMPPGIYHRFTLDMGNQLRAMRFFKNEPKWVAHNRGQETDANPYRLEYLKSIEVQ
;
A
#
# COMPACT_ATOMS: atom_id res chain seq x y z
N MET A 1 -6.13 13.44 -7.93
CA MET A 1 -5.39 12.18 -8.23
C MET A 1 -4.57 11.75 -7.02
N LEU A 2 -3.73 12.61 -6.44
CA LEU A 2 -3.02 12.30 -5.19
C LEU A 2 -3.96 12.02 -4.01
N ASP A 3 -5.10 12.70 -3.91
CA ASP A 3 -6.06 12.49 -2.81
C ASP A 3 -6.57 11.05 -2.73
N ALA A 4 -6.76 10.38 -3.88
CA ALA A 4 -7.18 8.99 -3.92
C ALA A 4 -6.11 8.03 -3.41
N PHE A 5 -4.83 8.34 -3.65
CA PHE A 5 -3.70 7.55 -3.14
C PHE A 5 -3.44 7.78 -1.65
N TYR A 6 -3.74 8.98 -1.14
CA TYR A 6 -3.56 9.32 0.26
C TYR A 6 -4.72 8.86 1.14
N HIS A 7 -5.91 8.67 0.56
CA HIS A 7 -7.00 8.00 1.25
C HIS A 7 -6.58 6.58 1.62
N GLU A 8 -6.85 6.15 2.85
CA GLU A 8 -6.45 4.81 3.32
C GLU A 8 -7.25 3.73 2.57
N HIS A 9 -6.53 2.79 1.96
CA HIS A 9 -7.12 1.73 1.15
C HIS A 9 -6.28 0.45 1.20
N MET A 10 -6.82 -0.61 0.61
CA MET A 10 -6.11 -1.86 0.32
C MET A 10 -6.35 -2.30 -1.13
N HIS A 11 -5.56 -3.28 -1.56
CA HIS A 11 -5.71 -3.98 -2.82
C HIS A 11 -5.89 -5.48 -2.59
N GLU A 12 -6.57 -6.15 -3.53
CA GLU A 12 -6.73 -7.62 -3.55
C GLU A 12 -5.52 -8.34 -4.18
N GLU A 13 -4.58 -7.57 -4.75
CA GLU A 13 -3.30 -8.05 -5.28
C GLU A 13 -2.14 -7.28 -4.62
N GLU A 14 -0.91 -7.75 -4.84
CA GLU A 14 0.28 -7.06 -4.35
C GLU A 14 0.42 -5.67 -4.99
N GLU A 15 0.77 -4.68 -4.18
CA GLU A 15 1.23 -3.40 -4.68
C GLU A 15 2.76 -3.37 -4.73
N ILE A 16 3.30 -3.47 -5.94
CA ILE A 16 4.74 -3.49 -6.19
C ILE A 16 5.19 -2.19 -6.86
N ARG A 17 6.20 -1.54 -6.28
CA ARG A 17 6.77 -0.27 -6.76
C ARG A 17 8.29 -0.29 -6.71
N TYR A 18 8.93 -0.03 -7.83
CA TYR A 18 10.37 0.23 -7.90
C TYR A 18 10.62 1.69 -8.26
N LEU A 19 11.32 2.42 -7.39
CA LEU A 19 11.47 3.86 -7.54
C LEU A 19 12.66 4.19 -8.46
N LEU A 20 12.38 4.94 -9.53
CA LEU A 20 13.34 5.31 -10.56
C LEU A 20 13.87 6.75 -10.38
N GLU A 21 13.03 7.66 -9.89
CA GLU A 21 13.37 9.05 -9.61
C GLU A 21 12.52 9.60 -8.46
N GLY A 22 13.07 10.54 -7.70
CA GLY A 22 12.35 11.20 -6.60
C GLY A 22 12.19 10.32 -5.35
N CYS A 23 11.36 10.79 -4.43
CA CYS A 23 11.11 10.17 -3.13
C CYS A 23 9.62 10.27 -2.77
N ALA A 24 9.18 9.41 -1.86
CA ALA A 24 7.81 9.42 -1.38
C ALA A 24 7.67 8.73 -0.01
N PHE A 25 6.48 8.82 0.55
CA PHE A 25 6.06 8.06 1.73
C PHE A 25 5.00 7.04 1.36
N PHE A 26 5.22 5.82 1.83
CA PHE A 26 4.19 4.79 1.93
C PHE A 26 3.90 4.56 3.41
N ASP A 27 2.69 4.90 3.85
CA ASP A 27 2.26 4.64 5.21
C ASP A 27 1.50 3.31 5.24
N VAL A 28 1.83 2.42 6.18
CA VAL A 28 1.13 1.14 6.42
C VAL A 28 0.63 1.06 7.86
N ARG A 29 -0.42 0.28 8.10
CA ARG A 29 -0.92 0.03 9.47
C ARG A 29 -0.12 -1.06 10.17
N GLU A 30 0.36 -0.75 11.36
CA GLU A 30 0.80 -1.76 12.33
C GLU A 30 -0.42 -2.47 12.91
N HIS A 31 -0.39 -3.81 12.95
CA HIS A 31 -1.58 -4.62 13.20
C HIS A 31 -2.17 -4.45 14.61
N HIS A 32 -1.34 -4.44 15.66
CA HIS A 32 -1.86 -4.48 17.04
C HIS A 32 -2.31 -3.11 17.54
N SER A 33 -1.58 -2.06 17.19
CA SER A 33 -1.84 -0.69 17.66
C SER A 33 -2.62 0.15 16.66
N GLU A 34 -2.82 -0.35 15.43
CA GLU A 34 -3.41 0.40 14.32
C GLU A 34 -2.67 1.72 14.03
N ARG A 35 -1.42 1.86 14.47
CA ARG A 35 -0.64 3.08 14.22
C ARG A 35 -0.06 3.07 12.81
N TRP A 36 0.13 4.26 12.26
CA TRP A 36 0.85 4.43 11.01
C TRP A 36 2.34 4.18 11.21
N ILE A 37 2.91 3.31 10.39
CA ILE A 37 4.35 3.23 10.14
C ILE A 37 4.59 3.95 8.82
N ARG A 38 5.42 4.99 8.83
CA ARG A 38 5.79 5.75 7.64
C ARG A 38 7.09 5.21 7.06
N CYS A 39 7.03 4.68 5.86
CA CYS A 39 8.19 4.25 5.10
C CYS A 39 8.58 5.37 4.13
N HIS A 40 9.74 5.99 4.36
CA HIS A 40 10.34 6.90 3.38
C HIS A 40 11.10 6.08 2.34
N THR A 41 10.72 6.21 1.07
CA THR A 41 11.27 5.42 -0.04
C THR A 41 11.85 6.34 -1.10
N GLY A 42 13.03 6.00 -1.61
CA GLY A 42 13.75 6.76 -2.63
C GLY A 42 14.23 5.88 -3.79
N VAL A 43 15.02 6.48 -4.68
CA VAL A 43 15.53 5.82 -5.89
C VAL A 43 16.28 4.52 -5.56
N GLY A 44 15.91 3.44 -6.24
CA GLY A 44 16.50 2.11 -6.06
C GLY A 44 15.76 1.23 -5.05
N ASP A 45 14.82 1.78 -4.27
CA ASP A 45 14.00 0.96 -3.38
C ASP A 45 12.94 0.18 -4.18
N LEU A 46 12.77 -1.09 -3.79
CA LEU A 46 11.66 -1.94 -4.22
C LEU A 46 10.73 -2.16 -3.02
N LEU A 47 9.51 -1.64 -3.12
CA LEU A 47 8.45 -1.87 -2.15
C LEU A 47 7.49 -2.93 -2.68
N VAL A 48 7.19 -3.93 -1.84
CA VAL A 48 6.18 -4.96 -2.08
C VAL A 48 5.22 -4.93 -0.90
N MET A 49 4.00 -4.43 -1.13
CA MET A 49 2.93 -4.45 -0.14
C MET A 49 2.01 -5.66 -0.41
N PRO A 50 1.76 -6.54 0.57
CA PRO A 50 0.94 -7.72 0.36
C PRO A 50 -0.54 -7.36 0.13
N PRO A 51 -1.33 -8.25 -0.52
CA PRO A 51 -2.77 -8.08 -0.60
C PRO A 51 -3.38 -7.88 0.79
N GLY A 52 -4.43 -7.06 0.89
CA GLY A 52 -5.18 -6.88 2.14
C GLY A 52 -4.55 -5.98 3.20
N ILE A 53 -3.31 -5.47 3.01
CA ILE A 53 -2.72 -4.48 3.92
C ILE A 53 -3.35 -3.11 3.70
N TYR A 54 -3.74 -2.45 4.80
CA TYR A 54 -4.14 -1.04 4.74
C TYR A 54 -2.91 -0.15 4.61
N HIS A 55 -2.92 0.68 3.58
CA HIS A 55 -1.84 1.58 3.26
C HIS A 55 -2.37 2.87 2.60
N ARG A 56 -1.45 3.82 2.43
CA ARG A 56 -1.65 5.02 1.62
C ARG A 56 -0.32 5.55 1.14
N PHE A 57 -0.38 6.40 0.13
CA PHE A 57 0.78 7.00 -0.51
C PHE A 57 0.68 8.52 -0.51
N THR A 58 1.81 9.19 -0.30
CA THR A 58 1.97 10.61 -0.59
C THR A 58 3.38 10.91 -1.08
N LEU A 59 3.53 11.94 -1.89
CA LEU A 59 4.83 12.52 -2.16
C LEU A 59 5.41 13.12 -0.87
N ASP A 60 6.74 13.19 -0.82
CA ASP A 60 7.45 13.97 0.18
C ASP A 60 7.48 15.46 -0.24
N MET A 61 8.29 16.26 0.46
CA MET A 61 8.44 17.69 0.15
C MET A 61 9.08 17.98 -1.23
N GLY A 62 9.69 16.97 -1.88
CA GLY A 62 10.24 17.07 -3.22
C GLY A 62 9.18 17.06 -4.32
N ASN A 63 7.93 16.66 -4.01
CA ASN A 63 6.77 16.71 -4.91
C ASN A 63 6.98 16.04 -6.29
N GLN A 64 7.88 15.06 -6.38
CA GLN A 64 8.15 14.32 -7.61
C GLN A 64 8.47 12.86 -7.30
N LEU A 65 7.88 11.96 -8.08
CA LEU A 65 8.22 10.53 -8.08
C LEU A 65 8.03 9.95 -9.49
N ARG A 66 8.97 9.11 -9.92
CA ARG A 66 8.78 8.19 -11.05
C ARG A 66 9.01 6.78 -10.55
N ALA A 67 8.01 5.92 -10.72
CA ALA A 67 8.05 4.53 -10.27
C ALA A 67 7.68 3.56 -11.40
N MET A 68 8.36 2.42 -11.45
CA MET A 68 7.93 1.25 -12.21
C MET A 68 6.96 0.44 -11.36
N ARG A 69 5.88 -0.04 -11.99
CA ARG A 69 4.84 -0.85 -11.35
C ARG A 69 4.94 -2.26 -11.89
N PHE A 70 4.96 -3.25 -11.01
CA PHE A 70 4.95 -4.66 -11.38
C PHE A 70 3.62 -5.27 -11.00
N PHE A 71 3.22 -6.29 -11.76
CA PHE A 71 2.01 -7.05 -11.54
C PHE A 71 2.26 -8.49 -11.89
N LYS A 72 1.53 -9.36 -11.21
CA LYS A 72 1.52 -10.78 -11.52
C LYS A 72 0.64 -11.10 -12.72
N ASN A 73 -0.50 -10.42 -12.86
CA ASN A 73 -1.50 -10.63 -13.90
C ASN A 73 -1.82 -9.32 -14.64
N GLU A 74 -2.82 -9.36 -15.52
CA GLU A 74 -3.39 -8.14 -16.10
C GLU A 74 -3.81 -7.16 -14.99
N PRO A 75 -3.48 -5.87 -15.14
CA PRO A 75 -3.55 -4.93 -14.04
C PRO A 75 -4.99 -4.63 -13.62
N LYS A 76 -5.35 -5.02 -12.40
CA LYS A 76 -6.58 -4.58 -11.73
C LYS A 76 -6.25 -3.56 -10.65
N TRP A 77 -6.53 -2.28 -10.94
CA TRP A 77 -6.28 -1.16 -10.04
C TRP A 77 -7.51 -0.77 -9.23
N VAL A 78 -8.10 -1.72 -8.52
CA VAL A 78 -9.23 -1.40 -7.65
C VAL A 78 -8.71 -1.14 -6.24
N ALA A 79 -8.77 0.13 -5.85
CA ALA A 79 -8.53 0.54 -4.46
C ALA A 79 -9.83 0.35 -3.67
N HIS A 80 -9.77 -0.44 -2.62
CA HIS A 80 -10.87 -0.59 -1.68
C HIS A 80 -10.59 0.32 -0.48
N ASN A 81 -11.28 1.45 -0.41
CA ASN A 81 -11.17 2.38 0.71
C ASN A 81 -11.54 1.67 2.01
N ARG A 82 -10.86 2.00 3.09
CA ARG A 82 -11.10 1.39 4.39
C ARG A 82 -12.54 1.63 4.86
N GLY A 83 -13.21 0.57 5.30
CA GLY A 83 -14.59 0.60 5.78
C GLY A 83 -15.10 -0.81 6.06
N GLN A 84 -16.33 -0.92 6.57
CA GLN A 84 -16.92 -2.20 7.00
C GLN A 84 -16.95 -3.25 5.87
N GLU A 85 -17.27 -2.84 4.64
CA GLU A 85 -17.29 -3.74 3.49
C GLU A 85 -15.88 -4.28 3.17
N THR A 86 -14.87 -3.41 3.24
CA THR A 86 -13.47 -3.77 3.00
C THR A 86 -12.88 -4.59 4.13
N ASP A 87 -13.30 -4.37 5.38
CA ASP A 87 -12.90 -5.19 6.53
C ASP A 87 -13.43 -6.63 6.42
N ALA A 88 -14.57 -6.83 5.75
CA ALA A 88 -15.14 -8.14 5.45
C ALA A 88 -14.59 -8.78 4.15
N ASN A 89 -13.71 -8.09 3.42
CA ASN A 89 -13.16 -8.58 2.15
C ASN A 89 -12.31 -9.85 2.39
N PRO A 90 -12.44 -10.92 1.57
CA PRO A 90 -11.67 -12.16 1.75
C PRO A 90 -10.14 -11.96 1.82
N TYR A 91 -9.58 -11.09 0.97
CA TYR A 91 -8.14 -10.81 0.96
C TYR A 91 -7.68 -10.08 2.22
N ARG A 92 -8.54 -9.22 2.80
CA ARG A 92 -8.28 -8.59 4.10
C ARG A 92 -8.23 -9.64 5.20
N LEU A 93 -9.19 -10.56 5.22
CA LEU A 93 -9.26 -11.63 6.21
C LEU A 93 -8.08 -12.60 6.09
N GLU A 94 -7.63 -12.92 4.88
CA GLU A 94 -6.43 -13.72 4.64
C GLU A 94 -5.15 -13.00 5.11
N TYR A 95 -5.01 -11.71 4.82
CA TYR A 95 -3.90 -10.90 5.32
C TYR A 95 -3.83 -10.95 6.84
N LEU A 96 -4.96 -10.70 7.52
CA LEU A 96 -5.04 -10.75 8.99
C LEU A 96 -4.63 -12.11 9.55
N LYS A 97 -5.07 -13.22 8.95
CA LYS A 97 -4.65 -14.57 9.34
C LYS A 97 -3.15 -14.81 9.14
N SER A 98 -2.54 -14.21 8.11
CA SER A 98 -1.12 -14.41 7.80
C SER A 98 -0.17 -13.68 8.75
N ILE A 99 -0.66 -12.62 9.41
CA ILE A 99 0.11 -11.84 10.38
C ILE A 99 -0.30 -12.12 11.83
N GLU A 100 -1.29 -12.98 12.03
CA GLU A 100 -1.68 -13.48 13.34
C GLU A 100 -0.51 -14.33 13.86
N VAL A 101 0.29 -13.72 14.74
CA VAL A 101 1.43 -14.37 15.36
C VAL A 101 0.92 -15.57 16.17
N GLN A 102 1.44 -16.77 15.88
CA GLN A 102 1.26 -17.96 16.71
C GLN A 102 1.77 -17.76 18.14
#